data_AF-A0A669QVP4-F1
#
_entry.id   AF-A0A669QVP4-F1
#
_cell.length_a   1.000
_cell.length_b   1.000
_cell.length_c   1.000
_cell.angle_alpha   90.00
_cell.angle_beta   90.00
_cell.angle_gamma   90.00
#
_symmetry.space_group_name_H-M   'P 1'
#
loop_
_entity.id
_entity.type
_entity.pdbx_description
1 polymer ?
#
loop_
_entity_poly.entity_id
_entity_poly.type
_entity_poly.pdbx_seq_one_letter_code
_entity_poly.pdbx_strand_id
1 'polypeptide(L)'
;MPTVLGLEGSANKVGAGVVRDGQVLSNQRATYVTPPGQGFAPGPVSRHHRAKLLDLVEAALKEAGLRGGDVDAVAFTKGLGRAGTRSDT
;
A
#
# COMPACT_ATOMS: atom_id res chain seq x y z
N MET A 1 5.67 15.82 -16.55
CA MET A 1 6.43 15.36 -15.38
C MET A 1 5.79 14.05 -14.91
N PRO A 2 6.56 13.07 -14.40
CA PRO A 2 6.06 11.70 -14.23
C PRO A 2 5.07 11.58 -13.08
N THR A 3 4.12 10.68 -13.28
CA THR A 3 3.08 10.28 -12.35
C THR A 3 3.49 8.96 -11.72
N VAL A 4 3.64 8.94 -10.40
CA VAL A 4 4.11 7.74 -9.68
C VAL A 4 3.03 7.24 -8.75
N LEU A 5 2.69 5.95 -8.89
CA LEU A 5 1.90 5.20 -7.91
C LEU A 5 2.84 4.55 -6.90
N GLY A 6 2.74 4.93 -5.63
CA GLY A 6 3.51 4.37 -4.53
C GLY A 6 2.69 3.35 -3.72
N LEU A 7 3.26 2.17 -3.47
CA LEU A 7 2.66 1.11 -2.66
C LEU A 7 3.46 0.86 -1.38
N GLU A 8 2.79 0.93 -0.23
CA GLU A 8 3.39 0.66 1.08
C GLU A 8 2.63 -0.47 1.76
N GLY A 9 3.33 -1.46 2.33
CA GLY A 9 2.71 -2.50 3.14
C GLY A 9 3.65 -3.20 4.13
N SER A 10 4.69 -2.52 4.62
CA SER A 10 5.80 -3.16 5.37
C SER A 10 5.49 -3.51 6.83
N ALA A 11 4.43 -2.92 7.39
CA ALA A 11 3.99 -3.13 8.77
C ALA A 11 2.48 -3.40 8.84
N ASN A 12 1.80 -2.96 9.90
CA ASN A 12 0.35 -3.17 10.05
C ASN A 12 -0.52 -2.22 9.21
N LYS A 13 0.09 -1.32 8.42
CA LYS A 13 -0.62 -0.46 7.47
C LYS A 13 -0.36 -0.99 6.06
N VAL A 14 -1.33 -0.76 5.18
CA VAL A 14 -1.17 -0.88 3.72
C VAL A 14 -1.73 0.39 3.09
N GLY A 15 -1.07 0.89 2.05
CA GLY A 15 -1.46 2.13 1.40
C GLY A 15 -1.06 2.19 -0.07
N ALA A 16 -1.80 3.03 -0.80
CA ALA A 16 -1.52 3.42 -2.17
C ALA A 16 -1.60 4.94 -2.27
N GLY A 17 -0.56 5.57 -2.81
CA GLY A 17 -0.49 7.02 -2.97
C GLY A 17 -0.08 7.41 -4.38
N VAL A 18 -0.51 8.59 -4.81
CA VAL A 18 -0.18 9.12 -6.14
C VAL A 18 0.53 10.46 -5.97
N VAL A 19 1.68 10.60 -6.62
CA VAL A 19 2.46 11.84 -6.67
C VAL A 19 2.69 12.24 -8.13
N ARG A 20 2.52 13.52 -8.42
CA ARG A 20 2.84 14.15 -9.71
C ARG A 20 3.36 15.55 -9.43
N ASP A 21 4.45 15.94 -10.05
CA ASP A 21 4.99 17.31 -10.02
C ASP A 21 5.30 17.83 -8.61
N GLY A 22 5.76 16.94 -7.72
CA GLY A 22 6.03 17.26 -6.32
C GLY A 22 4.77 17.43 -5.45
N GLN A 23 3.58 17.19 -6.00
CA GLN A 23 2.30 17.27 -5.30
C GLN A 23 1.78 15.87 -4.96
N VAL A 24 1.23 15.71 -3.76
CA VAL A 24 0.50 14.51 -3.35
C VAL A 24 -0.94 14.64 -3.85
N LEU A 25 -1.30 13.84 -4.85
CA LEU A 25 -2.65 13.83 -5.42
C LEU A 25 -3.59 12.89 -4.66
N SER A 26 -3.05 11.86 -4.02
CA SER A 26 -3.80 10.93 -3.19
C SER A 26 -2.87 10.19 -2.22
N ASN A 27 -3.41 9.77 -1.06
CA ASN A 27 -2.70 8.98 -0.05
C ASN A 27 -3.64 8.05 0.74
N GLN A 28 -4.22 7.07 0.04
CA GLN A 28 -5.15 6.10 0.62
C GLN A 28 -4.44 5.08 1.51
N ARG A 29 -5.04 4.77 2.66
CA ARG A 29 -4.45 3.84 3.65
C ARG A 29 -5.49 3.04 4.42
N ALA A 30 -5.19 1.77 4.66
CA ALA A 30 -5.87 0.91 5.62
C ALA A 30 -4.91 0.50 6.75
N THR A 31 -5.47 0.26 7.95
CA THR A 31 -4.71 -0.20 9.12
C THR A 31 -5.31 -1.49 9.63
N TYR A 32 -4.48 -2.52 9.81
CA TYR A 32 -4.82 -3.71 10.56
C TYR A 32 -4.75 -3.41 12.06
N VAL A 33 -5.89 -3.49 12.73
CA VAL A 33 -6.05 -3.23 14.17
C VAL A 33 -6.31 -4.55 14.88
N THR A 34 -5.51 -4.83 15.91
CA THR A 34 -5.67 -5.99 16.78
C THR A 34 -6.51 -5.66 18.02
N PRO A 35 -7.09 -6.68 18.69
CA PRO A 35 -7.71 -6.47 19.99
C PRO A 35 -6.73 -5.88 21.02
N PRO A 36 -7.23 -5.20 22.07
CA PRO A 36 -6.39 -4.69 23.15
C PRO A 36 -5.47 -5.77 23.74
N GLY A 37 -4.21 -5.41 23.99
CA GLY A 37 -3.21 -6.32 24.56
C GLY A 37 -2.54 -7.27 23.56
N GLN A 38 -2.86 -7.20 22.26
CA GLN A 38 -2.28 -8.08 21.24
C GLN A 38 -1.44 -7.31 20.21
N GLY A 39 -0.28 -7.88 19.84
CA GLY A 39 0.52 -7.42 18.70
C GLY A 39 0.00 -7.96 17.36
N PHE A 40 0.34 -7.30 16.26
CA PHE A 40 0.00 -7.78 14.92
C PHE A 40 0.99 -8.85 14.44
N ALA A 41 0.48 -10.04 14.13
CA ALA A 41 1.26 -11.14 13.58
C ALA A 41 1.40 -11.03 12.03
N PRO A 42 2.50 -11.51 11.42
CA PRO A 42 2.73 -11.38 9.98
C PRO A 42 1.61 -11.98 9.13
N GLY A 43 1.14 -13.19 9.45
CA GLY A 43 0.11 -13.89 8.66
C GLY A 43 -1.22 -13.11 8.53
N PRO A 44 -1.87 -12.70 9.64
CA PRO A 44 -3.07 -11.87 9.61
C PRO A 44 -2.88 -10.54 8.87
N VAL A 45 -1.74 -9.86 9.07
CA VAL A 45 -1.41 -8.62 8.37
C VAL A 45 -1.33 -8.86 6.85
N SER A 46 -0.64 -9.90 6.40
CA SER A 46 -0.56 -10.22 4.97
C SER A 46 -1.94 -10.52 4.35
N ARG A 47 -2.86 -11.16 5.10
CA ARG A 47 -4.24 -11.36 4.64
C ARG A 47 -5.01 -10.05 4.54
N HIS A 48 -4.89 -9.18 5.54
CA HIS A 48 -5.48 -7.84 5.51
C HIS A 48 -5.00 -7.05 4.29
N HIS A 49 -3.69 -7.04 4.03
CA HIS A 49 -3.10 -6.32 2.90
C HIS A 49 -3.63 -6.83 1.55
N ARG A 50 -3.64 -8.14 1.34
CA ARG A 50 -4.20 -8.76 0.12
C ARG A 50 -5.68 -8.41 -0.10
N ALA A 51 -6.45 -8.32 0.99
CA ALA A 51 -7.86 -7.99 0.92
C ALA A 51 -8.15 -6.48 0.68
N LYS A 52 -7.15 -5.60 0.82
CA LYS A 52 -7.34 -4.14 0.75
C LYS A 52 -6.59 -3.46 -0.37
N LEU A 53 -5.48 -4.04 -0.86
CA LEU A 53 -4.57 -3.35 -1.76
C LEU A 53 -5.23 -2.88 -3.07
N LEU A 54 -6.07 -3.72 -3.69
CA LEU A 54 -6.71 -3.36 -4.96
C LEU A 54 -7.71 -2.22 -4.78
N ASP A 55 -8.56 -2.28 -3.76
CA ASP A 55 -9.51 -1.21 -3.41
C ASP A 55 -8.77 0.11 -3.13
N LEU A 56 -7.63 0.06 -2.45
CA LEU A 56 -6.80 1.23 -2.16
C LEU A 56 -6.19 1.84 -3.42
N VAL A 57 -5.73 1.02 -4.35
CA VAL A 57 -5.19 1.50 -5.64
C VAL A 57 -6.29 2.15 -6.47
N GLU A 58 -7.47 1.53 -6.55
CA GLU A 58 -8.61 2.10 -7.26
C GLU A 58 -9.05 3.43 -6.63
N ALA A 59 -9.17 3.47 -5.30
CA ALA A 59 -9.50 4.69 -4.58
C ALA A 59 -8.45 5.79 -4.79
N ALA A 60 -7.16 5.44 -4.81
CA ALA A 60 -6.08 6.40 -4.99
C ALA A 60 -6.07 7.01 -6.39
N LEU A 61 -6.27 6.20 -7.44
CA LEU A 61 -6.41 6.69 -8.81
C LEU A 61 -7.66 7.55 -8.97
N LYS A 62 -8.78 7.14 -8.37
CA LYS A 62 -10.04 7.90 -8.40
C LYS A 62 -9.91 9.26 -7.72
N GLU A 63 -9.31 9.32 -6.53
CA GLU A 63 -9.07 10.59 -5.81
C GLU A 63 -8.11 11.51 -6.58
N ALA A 64 -7.08 10.95 -7.22
CA ALA A 64 -6.16 11.70 -8.07
C ALA A 64 -6.77 12.14 -9.42
N GLY A 65 -7.97 11.68 -9.77
CA GLY A 65 -8.61 11.95 -11.07
C GLY A 65 -7.93 11.26 -12.25
N LEU A 66 -7.30 10.12 -12.02
CA LEU A 66 -6.48 9.39 -13.00
C LEU A 66 -7.04 8.00 -13.33
N ARG A 67 -6.59 7.46 -14.45
CA ARG A 67 -6.79 6.07 -14.87
C ARG A 67 -5.46 5.32 -14.79
N GLY A 68 -5.51 4.00 -14.86
CA GLY A 68 -4.31 3.16 -14.84
C GLY A 68 -3.29 3.49 -15.94
N GLY A 69 -3.77 3.94 -17.11
CA GLY A 69 -2.90 4.35 -18.23
C GLY A 69 -2.17 5.68 -18.02
N ASP A 70 -2.53 6.47 -16.99
CA ASP A 70 -1.90 7.75 -16.68
C ASP A 70 -0.71 7.61 -15.70
N VAL A 71 -0.38 6.38 -15.28
CA VAL A 71 0.71 6.07 -14.34
C VAL A 71 1.97 5.74 -15.13
N ASP A 72 3.02 6.54 -14.93
CA ASP A 72 4.30 6.37 -15.62
C ASP A 72 5.22 5.36 -14.91
N ALA A 73 5.07 5.22 -13.59
CA ALA A 73 5.87 4.30 -12.79
C ALA A 73 5.12 3.81 -11.54
N VAL A 74 5.47 2.59 -11.10
CA VAL A 74 5.04 2.03 -9.82
C VAL A 74 6.25 1.90 -8.90
N ALA A 75 6.19 2.56 -7.75
CA ALA A 75 7.16 2.44 -6.67
C ALA A 75 6.57 1.60 -5.54
N PHE A 76 7.39 0.82 -4.86
CA PHE A 76 6.94 0.04 -3.71
C PHE A 76 8.06 -0.15 -2.69
N THR A 77 7.68 -0.40 -1.44
CA THR A 77 8.64 -0.73 -0.37
C THR A 77 9.28 -2.11 -0.62
N LYS A 78 10.58 -2.13 -0.94
CA LYS A 78 11.35 -3.38 -1.15
C LYS A 78 11.77 -4.09 0.17
N GLY A 79 12.00 -3.34 1.26
CA GLY A 79 12.40 -3.82 2.61
C GLY A 79 12.98 -2.65 3.44
N LEU A 80 13.07 -2.62 4.79
CA LEU A 80 12.95 -3.60 5.88
C LEU A 80 11.67 -3.36 6.73
N GLY A 81 10.73 -4.31 6.68
CA GLY A 81 9.59 -4.41 7.59
C GLY A 81 9.12 -5.87 7.60
N ARG A 82 8.64 -6.37 8.76
CA ARG A 82 8.47 -7.80 9.13
C ARG A 82 8.14 -8.68 7.91
N ALA A 83 9.19 -9.26 7.33
CA ALA A 83 9.09 -10.15 6.19
C ALA A 83 8.40 -11.44 6.64
N GLY A 84 7.08 -11.48 6.50
CA GLY A 84 6.30 -12.71 6.49
C GLY A 84 6.31 -13.39 5.11
N THR A 85 7.38 -13.20 4.32
CA THR A 85 7.58 -13.86 3.04
C THR A 85 8.48 -15.07 3.28
N ARG A 86 7.85 -16.24 3.46
CA ARG A 86 8.40 -17.60 3.23
C ARG A 86 9.91 -17.80 3.52
N SER A 87 10.22 -18.39 4.68
CA SER A 87 11.49 -19.09 4.93
C SER A 87 11.36 -20.59 4.68
N ASP A 88 10.69 -21.00 3.60
CA ASP A 88 10.61 -22.41 3.19
C ASP A 88 11.12 -22.56 1.75
N THR A 89 12.45 -22.68 1.65
CA THR A 89 13.19 -23.55 0.73
C THR A 89 14.46 -23.97 1.44
#